data_AF-A0A3B8W9X1-F1
#
_entry.id   AF-A0A3B8W9X1-F1
#
_cell.length_a   1.000
_cell.length_b   1.000
_cell.length_c   1.000
_cell.angle_alpha   90.00
_cell.angle_beta   90.00
_cell.angle_gamma   90.00
#
_symmetry.space_group_name_H-M   'P 1'
#
loop_
_entity.id
_entity.type
_entity.pdbx_description
1 polymer ?
#
loop_
_entity_poly.entity_id
_entity_poly.type
_entity_poly.pdbx_seq_one_letter_code
_entity_poly.pdbx_strand_id
1 'polypeptide(L)'
;QMVGPWQVPVSDVAVTAASFDVRTGEAMAMGERTPLAVIDAPASGRMAVGETITNLAAAPIAKLSDIRLSANWMAAAGHPGEDENLYETVRAVGMELCPALGITIPVGKDSMSMKTAWEEDNGEQKSVTAPLSLIVSGFAPVTDVARTQTPQLRTDAGETDLILVDLAAGQNRLGGSALAQVYRQVGAVAPDLDDPEDIKAFFAVIQGLNADGKLLAYHDRSDGGLFVTLAEMSFAGRTGVDIKLDGLAEDESQFARELFNEELGAVIQVRREDTDFVLQQFSGAGLGDHTSVIGTLNDKDRVRLLFAGEPVLDEARTDLQRLWAETSYRIQSLRDNADCAREEFENLLDAEDPGLSADLTFDLNEDVAAPFINTGKRPKVAVLREQGVNGQVEMAAAFDRAGFEATDVHMSDLLSGRISLEKFQSLVACGGFSYGDVLGAGEGWAKSI
;
A
#
# COMPACT_ATOMS: atom_id res chain seq x y z
N GLN A 1 5.14 -3.13 1.38
CA GLN A 1 5.01 -2.76 -0.06
C GLN A 1 5.02 -3.98 -0.95
N MET A 2 6.05 -4.84 -0.89
CA MET A 2 6.12 -6.06 -1.72
C MET A 2 5.02 -7.06 -1.35
N VAL A 3 4.33 -7.60 -2.35
CA VAL A 3 3.19 -8.52 -2.20
C VAL A 3 3.45 -9.82 -2.96
N GLY A 4 3.11 -10.93 -2.31
CA GLY A 4 3.03 -12.25 -2.90
C GLY A 4 4.36 -12.91 -3.28
N PRO A 5 4.32 -14.12 -3.85
CA PRO A 5 5.53 -14.88 -4.20
C PRO A 5 6.49 -14.12 -5.11
N TRP A 6 5.98 -13.27 -5.99
CA TRP A 6 6.76 -12.47 -6.93
C TRP A 6 7.17 -11.10 -6.39
N GLN A 7 6.81 -10.78 -5.14
CA GLN A 7 7.24 -9.56 -4.45
C GLN A 7 6.94 -8.27 -5.24
N VAL A 8 5.70 -8.09 -5.72
CA VAL A 8 5.31 -6.91 -6.50
C VAL A 8 4.98 -5.74 -5.55
N PRO A 9 5.54 -4.51 -5.73
CA PRO A 9 5.41 -3.42 -4.77
C PRO A 9 4.07 -2.66 -4.83
N VAL A 10 2.95 -3.35 -4.64
CA VAL A 10 1.59 -2.80 -4.80
C VAL A 10 0.72 -2.86 -3.54
N SER A 11 1.29 -3.15 -2.37
CA SER A 11 0.50 -3.15 -1.12
C SER A 11 -0.05 -1.76 -0.79
N ASP A 12 -1.38 -1.65 -0.71
CA ASP A 12 -2.12 -0.43 -0.34
C ASP A 12 -1.76 0.09 1.06
N VAL A 13 -1.51 -0.84 1.98
CA VAL A 13 -1.33 -0.56 3.41
C VAL A 13 -0.05 -1.18 3.94
N ALA A 14 0.60 -0.49 4.88
CA ALA A 14 1.65 -1.06 5.72
C ALA A 14 1.05 -1.50 7.06
N VAL A 15 1.39 -2.69 7.54
CA VAL A 15 0.90 -3.22 8.81
C VAL A 15 2.06 -3.75 9.65
N THR A 16 2.13 -3.33 10.92
CA THR A 16 3.10 -3.80 11.92
C THR A 16 2.38 -4.51 13.05
N ALA A 17 2.97 -5.59 13.59
CA ALA A 17 2.47 -6.19 14.83
C ALA A 17 2.92 -5.35 16.03
N ALA A 18 2.05 -5.21 17.03
CA ALA A 18 2.32 -4.40 18.22
C ALA A 18 3.41 -5.01 19.13
N SER A 19 3.63 -6.32 19.02
CA SER A 19 4.65 -7.10 19.74
C SER A 19 4.94 -8.41 18.97
N PHE A 20 6.01 -9.10 19.35
CA PHE A 20 6.43 -10.38 18.75
C PHE A 20 5.50 -11.56 19.04
N ASP A 21 4.55 -11.42 19.97
CA ASP A 21 3.70 -12.49 20.49
C ASP A 21 2.20 -12.21 20.39
N VAL A 22 1.81 -11.13 19.69
CA VAL A 22 0.41 -10.75 19.49
C VAL A 22 0.07 -10.64 18.01
N ARG A 23 -1.23 -10.73 17.71
CA ARG A 23 -1.77 -10.50 16.36
C ARG A 23 -2.35 -9.10 16.17
N THR A 24 -2.49 -8.32 17.23
CA THR A 24 -2.86 -6.90 17.13
C THR A 24 -1.69 -6.08 16.59
N GLY A 25 -1.97 -4.91 16.04
CA GLY A 25 -0.94 -4.10 15.41
C GLY A 25 -1.36 -2.69 15.07
N GLU A 26 -0.67 -2.11 14.10
CA GLU A 26 -0.91 -0.78 13.58
C GLU A 26 -0.90 -0.82 12.05
N ALA A 27 -1.79 -0.05 11.43
CA ALA A 27 -1.84 0.14 9.99
C ALA A 27 -1.46 1.59 9.64
N MET A 28 -0.78 1.75 8.52
CA MET A 28 -0.38 3.02 7.94
C MET A 28 -0.69 3.02 6.45
N ALA A 29 -1.36 4.06 5.96
CA ALA A 29 -1.50 4.31 4.53
C ALA A 29 -1.43 5.80 4.24
N MET A 30 -1.35 6.13 2.95
CA MET A 30 -1.27 7.50 2.48
C MET A 30 -2.33 7.72 1.39
N GLY A 31 -2.78 8.96 1.28
CA GLY A 31 -3.58 9.43 0.16
C GLY A 31 -3.19 10.85 -0.22
N GLU A 32 -3.16 11.12 -1.51
CA GLU A 32 -2.85 12.41 -2.11
C GLU A 32 -3.43 12.49 -3.51
N ARG A 33 -4.00 13.64 -3.87
CA ARG A 33 -4.48 13.88 -5.24
C ARG A 33 -4.17 15.30 -5.69
N THR A 34 -2.90 15.64 -5.60
CA THR A 34 -2.38 17.00 -5.82
C THR A 34 -2.80 17.62 -7.16
N PRO A 35 -2.79 16.91 -8.30
CA PRO A 35 -3.20 17.48 -9.59
C PRO A 35 -4.64 18.03 -9.62
N LEU A 36 -5.55 17.46 -8.81
CA LEU A 36 -6.95 17.90 -8.77
C LEU A 36 -7.09 19.34 -8.29
N ALA A 37 -6.16 19.83 -7.47
CA ALA A 37 -6.23 21.17 -6.91
C ALA A 37 -6.14 22.29 -7.95
N VAL A 38 -5.66 21.97 -9.16
CA VAL A 38 -5.66 22.89 -10.31
C VAL A 38 -7.08 23.12 -10.84
N ILE A 39 -8.01 22.19 -10.58
CA ILE A 39 -9.41 22.23 -11.02
C ILE A 39 -10.32 22.59 -9.83
N ASP A 40 -10.21 21.83 -8.75
CA ASP A 40 -11.01 21.95 -7.53
C ASP A 40 -10.15 21.58 -6.30
N ALA A 41 -9.68 22.61 -5.61
CA ALA A 41 -8.85 22.47 -4.43
C ALA A 41 -9.57 21.80 -3.25
N PRO A 42 -10.84 22.11 -2.92
CA PRO A 42 -11.59 21.35 -1.93
C PRO A 42 -11.72 19.85 -2.25
N ALA A 43 -11.99 19.50 -3.52
CA ALA A 43 -12.10 18.11 -3.95
C ALA A 43 -10.78 17.36 -3.78
N SER A 44 -9.64 17.99 -4.11
CA SER A 44 -8.32 17.38 -3.90
C SER A 44 -8.08 16.95 -2.44
N GLY A 45 -8.53 17.78 -1.49
CA GLY A 45 -8.41 17.47 -0.07
C GLY A 45 -9.34 16.34 0.38
N ARG A 46 -10.58 16.32 -0.11
CA ARG A 46 -11.55 15.25 0.18
C ARG A 46 -11.08 13.92 -0.41
N MET A 47 -10.57 13.92 -1.64
CA MET A 47 -10.00 12.76 -2.32
C MET A 47 -8.77 12.21 -1.59
N ALA A 48 -7.86 13.06 -1.11
CA ALA A 48 -6.70 12.61 -0.34
C ALA A 48 -7.08 11.90 0.98
N VAL A 49 -8.13 12.39 1.66
CA VAL A 49 -8.70 11.71 2.84
C VAL A 49 -9.38 10.40 2.44
N GLY A 50 -10.16 10.41 1.36
CA GLY A 50 -10.86 9.25 0.85
C GLY A 50 -9.92 8.12 0.44
N GLU A 51 -8.87 8.43 -0.32
CA GLU A 51 -7.84 7.46 -0.73
C GLU A 51 -7.11 6.87 0.47
N THR A 52 -6.80 7.69 1.48
CA THR A 52 -6.19 7.17 2.70
C THR A 52 -7.08 6.11 3.36
N ILE A 53 -8.41 6.30 3.32
CA ILE A 53 -9.37 5.36 3.89
C ILE A 53 -9.51 4.11 3.01
N THR A 54 -9.57 4.24 1.69
CA THR A 54 -9.64 3.10 0.77
C THR A 54 -8.36 2.25 0.87
N ASN A 55 -7.19 2.87 0.97
CA ASN A 55 -5.96 2.12 1.23
C ASN A 55 -5.96 1.42 2.60
N LEU A 56 -6.36 2.12 3.68
CA LEU A 56 -6.45 1.52 5.02
C LEU A 56 -7.48 0.39 5.12
N ALA A 57 -8.51 0.37 4.26
CA ALA A 57 -9.57 -0.64 4.31
C ALA A 57 -9.07 -2.07 4.05
N ALA A 58 -7.89 -2.22 3.43
CA ALA A 58 -7.21 -3.52 3.29
C ALA A 58 -6.78 -4.12 4.65
N ALA A 59 -6.59 -3.30 5.69
CA ALA A 59 -6.25 -3.75 7.04
C ALA A 59 -7.50 -3.94 7.92
N PRO A 60 -7.50 -4.91 8.87
CA PRO A 60 -8.64 -5.18 9.73
C PRO A 60 -8.70 -4.21 10.93
N ILE A 61 -9.46 -3.14 10.75
CA ILE A 61 -9.65 -2.01 11.68
C ILE A 61 -11.08 -2.06 12.22
N ALA A 62 -11.23 -1.96 13.55
CA ALA A 62 -12.52 -2.19 14.19
C ALA A 62 -13.59 -1.14 13.82
N LYS A 63 -13.21 0.14 13.75
CA LYS A 63 -14.12 1.25 13.44
C LYS A 63 -13.42 2.31 12.62
N LEU A 64 -14.15 2.97 11.71
CA LEU A 64 -13.63 4.10 10.94
C LEU A 64 -13.09 5.21 11.86
N SER A 65 -13.77 5.45 12.99
CA SER A 65 -13.36 6.44 14.00
C SER A 65 -12.07 6.10 14.74
N ASP A 66 -11.50 4.91 14.55
CA ASP A 66 -10.19 4.55 15.11
C ASP A 66 -9.03 5.09 14.25
N ILE A 67 -9.33 5.50 13.01
CA ILE A 67 -8.36 6.15 12.11
C ILE A 67 -8.00 7.55 12.67
N ARG A 68 -6.71 7.87 12.64
CA ARG A 68 -6.14 9.17 12.95
C ARG A 68 -5.31 9.63 11.75
N LEU A 69 -5.42 10.91 11.41
CA LEU A 69 -4.74 11.46 10.23
C LEU A 69 -3.63 12.43 10.62
N SER A 70 -2.57 12.44 9.82
CA SER A 70 -1.64 13.55 9.69
C SER A 70 -1.99 14.31 8.42
N ALA A 71 -2.20 15.62 8.52
CA ALA A 71 -2.44 16.49 7.36
C ALA A 71 -1.22 17.38 7.10
N ASN A 72 -0.55 17.18 5.97
CA ASN A 72 0.62 17.96 5.57
C ASN A 72 0.26 18.84 4.36
N TRP A 73 0.32 20.16 4.57
CA TRP A 73 -0.17 21.16 3.63
C TRP A 73 0.99 21.84 2.90
N MET A 74 1.06 21.67 1.58
CA MET A 74 2.02 22.32 0.70
C MET A 74 1.28 23.33 -0.18
N ALA A 75 1.69 24.59 -0.16
CA ALA A 75 1.05 25.63 -0.97
C ALA A 75 2.07 26.68 -1.42
N ALA A 76 1.77 27.39 -2.51
CA ALA A 76 2.51 28.56 -2.93
C ALA A 76 1.81 29.83 -2.40
N ALA A 77 1.93 30.10 -1.10
CA ALA A 77 1.22 31.21 -0.47
C ALA A 77 1.55 32.57 -1.15
N GLY A 78 0.52 33.39 -1.35
CA GLY A 78 0.58 34.64 -2.09
C GLY A 78 0.59 34.49 -3.62
N HIS A 79 0.60 33.27 -4.17
CA HIS A 79 0.25 33.05 -5.57
C HIS A 79 -1.24 33.30 -5.79
N PRO A 80 -1.67 33.96 -6.89
CA PRO A 80 -3.09 34.21 -7.14
C PRO A 80 -3.93 32.94 -7.03
N GLY A 81 -4.97 32.98 -6.19
CA GLY A 81 -5.89 31.86 -5.91
C GLY A 81 -5.46 30.90 -4.80
N GLU A 82 -4.16 30.71 -4.56
CA GLU A 82 -3.68 29.63 -3.69
C GLU A 82 -4.01 29.83 -2.20
N ASP A 83 -4.09 31.07 -1.72
CA ASP A 83 -4.48 31.36 -0.33
C ASP A 83 -5.96 31.01 -0.06
N GLU A 84 -6.83 31.26 -1.04
CA GLU A 84 -8.26 30.91 -0.98
C GLU A 84 -8.45 29.41 -1.12
N ASN A 85 -7.78 28.79 -2.09
CA ASN A 85 -7.75 27.34 -2.28
C ASN A 85 -7.34 26.63 -0.99
N LEU A 86 -6.25 27.07 -0.35
CA LEU A 86 -5.79 26.50 0.92
C LEU A 86 -6.88 26.60 2.00
N TYR A 87 -7.49 27.77 2.16
CA TYR A 87 -8.51 27.97 3.19
C TYR A 87 -9.74 27.08 2.96
N GLU A 88 -10.28 27.05 1.74
CA GLU A 88 -11.46 26.25 1.41
C GLU A 88 -11.19 24.74 1.49
N THR A 89 -9.98 24.28 1.12
CA THR A 89 -9.61 22.87 1.31
C THR A 89 -9.45 22.49 2.78
N VAL A 90 -8.80 23.33 3.59
CA VAL A 90 -8.69 23.12 5.04
C VAL A 90 -10.08 23.06 5.68
N ARG A 91 -11.00 23.93 5.25
CA ARG A 91 -12.39 23.93 5.72
C ARG A 91 -13.12 22.65 5.29
N ALA A 92 -13.07 22.29 4.02
CA ALA A 92 -13.72 21.09 3.48
C ALA A 92 -13.27 19.82 4.21
N VAL A 93 -11.98 19.71 4.53
CA VAL A 93 -11.43 18.56 5.25
C VAL A 93 -11.73 18.65 6.76
N GLY A 94 -11.33 19.75 7.40
CA GLY A 94 -11.30 19.87 8.87
C GLY A 94 -12.62 20.26 9.52
N MET A 95 -13.50 20.97 8.81
CA MET A 95 -14.78 21.45 9.34
C MET A 95 -15.99 20.66 8.82
N GLU A 96 -15.82 19.92 7.71
CA GLU A 96 -16.93 19.24 7.03
C GLU A 96 -16.68 17.73 6.95
N LEU A 97 -15.74 17.25 6.13
CA LEU A 97 -15.55 15.83 5.86
C LEU A 97 -15.08 15.03 7.09
N CYS A 98 -13.93 15.36 7.70
CA CYS A 98 -13.41 14.58 8.83
C CYS A 98 -14.37 14.55 10.03
N PRO A 99 -15.03 15.67 10.42
CA PRO A 99 -16.10 15.64 11.42
C PRO A 99 -17.27 14.73 11.02
N ALA A 100 -17.71 14.77 9.75
CA ALA A 100 -18.76 13.87 9.26
C ALA A 100 -18.34 12.40 9.39
N LEU A 101 -17.10 12.06 9.03
CA LEU A 101 -16.54 10.70 9.14
C LEU A 101 -16.21 10.26 10.57
N GLY A 102 -16.18 11.19 11.54
CA GLY A 102 -15.74 10.91 12.91
C GLY A 102 -14.23 10.63 13.01
N ILE A 103 -13.44 11.14 12.06
CA ILE A 103 -11.99 10.95 11.99
C ILE A 103 -11.30 12.20 12.55
N THR A 104 -10.26 12.00 13.36
CA THR A 104 -9.49 13.10 13.96
C THR A 104 -8.20 13.35 13.19
N ILE A 105 -7.84 14.63 12.99
CA ILE A 105 -6.52 15.06 12.52
C ILE A 105 -5.72 15.61 13.73
N PRO A 106 -5.07 14.76 14.54
CA PRO A 106 -4.36 15.22 15.74
C PRO A 106 -2.98 15.84 15.47
N VAL A 107 -2.44 15.70 14.26
CA VAL A 107 -1.10 16.16 13.89
C VAL A 107 -1.10 16.68 12.46
N GLY A 108 -0.18 17.60 12.16
CA GLY A 108 0.01 18.11 10.82
C GLY A 108 1.19 19.06 10.74
N LYS A 109 1.50 19.50 9.53
CA LYS A 109 2.55 20.48 9.25
C LYS A 109 2.21 21.24 7.96
N ASP A 110 2.86 22.37 7.76
CA ASP A 110 2.71 23.21 6.58
C ASP A 110 4.06 23.59 5.95
N SER A 111 4.05 23.79 4.63
CA SER A 111 5.14 24.32 3.82
C SER A 111 4.58 25.28 2.75
N MET A 112 4.74 26.57 2.97
CA MET A 112 3.96 27.63 2.30
C MET A 112 4.69 28.37 1.17
N SER A 113 5.85 27.86 0.73
CA SER A 113 6.67 28.51 -0.30
C SER A 113 6.94 27.62 -1.51
N MET A 114 5.93 26.87 -1.96
CA MET A 114 6.06 25.86 -3.02
C MET A 114 6.08 26.47 -4.44
N LYS A 115 7.00 27.41 -4.66
CA LYS A 115 7.22 28.09 -5.94
C LYS A 115 8.70 28.32 -6.18
N THR A 116 9.15 28.06 -7.41
CA THR A 116 10.50 28.36 -7.87
C THR A 116 10.43 29.34 -9.03
N ALA A 117 11.26 30.38 -9.01
CA ALA A 117 11.37 31.36 -10.09
C ALA A 117 12.84 31.52 -10.49
N TRP A 118 13.10 31.70 -11.79
CA TRP A 118 14.44 31.90 -12.34
C TRP A 118 14.38 32.78 -13.60
N GLU A 119 15.53 33.32 -13.98
CA GLU A 119 15.73 34.01 -15.25
C GLU A 119 16.45 33.06 -16.21
N GLU A 120 15.93 32.91 -17.41
CA GLU A 120 16.57 32.19 -18.50
C GLU A 120 17.72 33.01 -19.10
N ASP A 121 18.65 32.36 -19.82
CA ASP A 121 19.81 33.04 -20.45
C ASP A 121 19.40 34.15 -21.45
N ASN A 122 18.17 34.12 -21.95
CA ASN A 122 17.59 35.13 -22.84
C ASN A 122 16.95 36.33 -22.09
N GLY A 123 17.00 36.36 -20.76
CA GLY A 123 16.38 37.37 -19.89
C GLY A 123 14.89 37.14 -19.59
N GLU A 124 14.31 36.02 -20.06
CA GLU A 124 12.92 35.66 -19.79
C GLU A 124 12.74 35.18 -18.34
N GLN A 125 11.79 35.76 -17.62
CA GLN A 125 11.43 35.32 -16.28
C GLN A 125 10.52 34.09 -16.37
N LYS A 126 10.92 32.99 -15.76
CA LYS A 126 10.11 31.78 -15.63
C LYS A 126 9.82 31.45 -14.18
N SER A 127 8.72 30.73 -13.98
CA SER A 127 8.40 30.15 -12.68
C SER A 127 7.64 28.85 -12.82
N VAL A 128 7.85 27.95 -11.88
CA VAL A 128 7.04 26.75 -11.65
C VAL A 128 6.43 26.87 -10.27
N THR A 129 5.10 26.81 -10.24
CA THR A 129 4.29 26.87 -9.02
C THR A 129 3.67 25.50 -8.81
N ALA A 130 3.85 24.90 -7.64
CA ALA A 130 3.14 23.66 -7.31
C ALA A 130 1.66 23.98 -7.03
N PRO A 131 0.73 23.10 -7.42
CA PRO A 131 -0.65 23.18 -6.92
C PRO A 131 -0.67 23.01 -5.40
N LEU A 132 -1.74 23.47 -4.75
CA LEU A 132 -2.06 23.07 -3.38
C LEU A 132 -1.97 21.53 -3.28
N SER A 133 -1.10 21.06 -2.39
CA SER A 133 -0.85 19.64 -2.18
C SER A 133 -1.17 19.30 -0.73
N LEU A 134 -2.27 18.59 -0.50
CA LEU A 134 -2.55 17.95 0.78
C LEU A 134 -2.07 16.50 0.71
N ILE A 135 -1.13 16.14 1.57
CA ILE A 135 -0.71 14.75 1.78
C ILE A 135 -1.28 14.28 3.10
N VAL A 136 -2.15 13.28 3.03
CA VAL A 136 -2.78 12.67 4.20
C VAL A 136 -2.06 11.36 4.51
N SER A 137 -1.61 11.21 5.75
CA SER A 137 -1.15 9.91 6.25
C SER A 137 -2.12 9.41 7.31
N GLY A 138 -2.69 8.23 7.12
CA GLY A 138 -3.63 7.61 8.04
C GLY A 138 -2.97 6.54 8.90
N PHE A 139 -3.40 6.48 10.16
CA PHE A 139 -2.91 5.55 11.18
C PHE A 139 -4.09 4.92 11.90
N ALA A 140 -4.09 3.61 12.10
CA ALA A 140 -5.16 2.92 12.83
C ALA A 140 -4.65 1.70 13.61
N PRO A 141 -5.24 1.38 14.77
CA PRO A 141 -5.02 0.10 15.43
C PRO A 141 -5.61 -1.03 14.60
N VAL A 142 -4.86 -2.12 14.47
CA VAL A 142 -5.23 -3.33 13.74
C VAL A 142 -5.60 -4.43 14.71
N THR A 143 -6.72 -5.10 14.43
CA THR A 143 -7.26 -6.15 15.29
C THR A 143 -6.58 -7.51 15.08
N ASP A 144 -6.17 -7.81 13.84
CA ASP A 144 -5.47 -9.04 13.47
C ASP A 144 -4.62 -8.86 12.20
N VAL A 145 -3.31 -8.64 12.34
CA VAL A 145 -2.39 -8.37 11.23
C VAL A 145 -2.39 -9.45 10.14
N ALA A 146 -2.75 -10.69 10.47
CA ALA A 146 -2.76 -11.81 9.52
C ALA A 146 -4.07 -11.92 8.72
N ARG A 147 -5.01 -10.98 8.89
CA ARG A 147 -6.19 -10.80 8.03
C ARG A 147 -6.06 -9.59 7.09
N THR A 148 -4.87 -9.03 6.96
CA THR A 148 -4.61 -7.95 5.99
C THR A 148 -4.78 -8.48 4.58
N GLN A 149 -5.57 -7.77 3.77
CA GLN A 149 -5.79 -8.08 2.37
C GLN A 149 -4.68 -7.47 1.50
N THR A 150 -4.48 -8.04 0.31
CA THR A 150 -3.49 -7.55 -0.65
C THR A 150 -4.05 -7.64 -2.07
N PRO A 151 -3.44 -6.97 -3.06
CA PRO A 151 -3.86 -7.09 -4.46
C PRO A 151 -3.61 -8.44 -5.11
N GLN A 152 -2.94 -9.39 -4.43
CA GLN A 152 -2.61 -10.70 -5.01
C GLN A 152 -3.88 -11.51 -5.32
N LEU A 153 -4.22 -11.60 -6.60
CA LEU A 153 -5.28 -12.47 -7.07
C LEU A 153 -4.97 -13.93 -6.75
N ARG A 154 -5.94 -14.63 -6.16
CA ARG A 154 -5.85 -16.02 -5.74
C ARG A 154 -6.40 -16.94 -6.82
N THR A 155 -5.55 -17.83 -7.33
CA THR A 155 -5.90 -18.86 -8.32
C THR A 155 -6.21 -20.22 -7.68
N ASP A 156 -5.95 -20.38 -6.39
CA ASP A 156 -6.09 -21.61 -5.60
C ASP A 156 -7.41 -21.66 -4.79
N ALA A 157 -8.39 -20.83 -5.16
CA ALA A 157 -9.67 -20.67 -4.46
C ALA A 157 -10.90 -21.14 -5.26
N GLY A 158 -10.70 -21.88 -6.36
CA GLY A 158 -11.78 -22.31 -7.26
C GLY A 158 -12.26 -21.19 -8.18
N GLU A 159 -13.54 -21.22 -8.56
CA GLU A 159 -14.14 -20.14 -9.37
C GLU A 159 -14.30 -18.87 -8.52
N THR A 160 -13.87 -17.74 -9.06
CA THR A 160 -13.88 -16.44 -8.38
C THR A 160 -14.44 -15.36 -9.30
N ASP A 161 -14.94 -14.29 -8.68
CA ASP A 161 -15.41 -13.07 -9.34
C ASP A 161 -14.60 -11.87 -8.88
N LEU A 162 -14.44 -10.92 -9.79
CA LEU A 162 -13.95 -9.57 -9.52
C LEU A 162 -15.15 -8.62 -9.45
N ILE A 163 -15.25 -7.89 -8.34
CA ILE A 163 -16.32 -6.94 -8.09
C ILE A 163 -15.70 -5.55 -7.94
N LEU A 164 -16.17 -4.61 -8.76
CA LEU A 164 -15.89 -3.19 -8.60
C LEU A 164 -16.87 -2.61 -7.58
N VAL A 165 -16.34 -1.81 -6.65
CA VAL A 165 -17.10 -0.91 -5.80
C VAL A 165 -16.76 0.52 -6.20
N ASP A 166 -17.67 1.18 -6.90
CA ASP A 166 -17.53 2.54 -7.43
C ASP A 166 -18.22 3.56 -6.53
N LEU A 167 -17.45 4.30 -5.72
CA LEU A 167 -18.00 5.28 -4.79
C LEU A 167 -18.46 6.58 -5.47
N ALA A 168 -18.23 6.74 -6.77
CA ALA A 168 -18.68 7.92 -7.51
C ALA A 168 -19.99 7.72 -8.28
N ALA A 169 -20.63 6.55 -8.15
CA ALA A 169 -21.92 6.24 -8.76
C ALA A 169 -21.96 6.54 -10.29
N GLY A 170 -20.90 6.18 -11.01
CA GLY A 170 -20.80 6.34 -12.46
C GLY A 170 -20.55 7.78 -12.95
N GLN A 171 -20.13 8.71 -12.10
CA GLN A 171 -19.76 10.06 -12.55
C GLN A 171 -18.54 10.08 -13.49
N ASN A 172 -17.60 9.15 -13.27
CA ASN A 172 -16.48 8.85 -14.15
C ASN A 172 -15.67 10.11 -14.58
N ARG A 173 -15.32 10.95 -13.60
CA ARG A 173 -14.64 12.23 -13.83
C ARG A 173 -13.16 12.00 -14.18
N LEU A 174 -12.70 12.63 -15.27
CA LEU A 174 -11.34 12.48 -15.83
C LEU A 174 -10.43 13.71 -15.60
N GLY A 175 -10.93 14.77 -14.95
CA GLY A 175 -10.12 15.94 -14.65
C GLY A 175 -9.00 15.62 -13.67
N GLY A 176 -7.79 16.03 -14.00
CA GLY A 176 -6.59 15.87 -13.18
C GLY A 176 -6.02 14.45 -13.17
N SER A 177 -6.57 13.52 -13.96
CA SER A 177 -6.11 12.13 -13.96
C SER A 177 -4.77 11.91 -14.64
N ALA A 178 -4.13 10.78 -14.34
CA ALA A 178 -2.94 10.29 -15.02
C ALA A 178 -3.16 10.20 -16.53
N LEU A 179 -4.36 9.79 -16.99
CA LEU A 179 -4.72 9.79 -18.41
C LEU A 179 -4.66 11.22 -18.99
N ALA A 180 -5.29 12.19 -18.35
CA ALA A 180 -5.25 13.58 -18.82
C ALA A 180 -3.79 14.09 -18.88
N GLN A 181 -3.01 13.79 -17.84
CA GLN A 181 -1.61 14.21 -17.71
C GLN A 181 -0.72 13.68 -18.85
N VAL A 182 -0.79 12.39 -19.19
CA VAL A 182 0.04 11.82 -20.26
C VAL A 182 -0.33 12.35 -21.65
N TYR A 183 -1.56 12.83 -21.81
CA TYR A 183 -2.02 13.57 -23.01
C TYR A 183 -1.77 15.08 -22.94
N ARG A 184 -1.03 15.57 -21.93
CA ARG A 184 -0.73 17.00 -21.68
C ARG A 184 -2.00 17.85 -21.55
N GLN A 185 -3.03 17.28 -20.94
CA GLN A 185 -4.29 17.94 -20.64
C GLN A 185 -4.51 17.97 -19.12
N VAL A 186 -5.37 18.87 -18.67
CA VAL A 186 -5.84 18.92 -17.28
C VAL A 186 -7.25 18.33 -17.17
N GLY A 187 -8.07 18.39 -18.23
CA GLY A 187 -9.48 18.03 -18.15
C GLY A 187 -10.33 19.14 -17.52
N ALA A 188 -11.59 18.83 -17.17
CA ALA A 188 -12.58 19.84 -16.79
C ALA A 188 -13.21 19.63 -15.41
N VAL A 189 -13.50 18.39 -15.03
CA VAL A 189 -14.19 18.06 -13.76
C VAL A 189 -13.34 17.03 -13.03
N ALA A 190 -12.88 17.37 -11.83
CA ALA A 190 -12.08 16.49 -10.98
C ALA A 190 -12.97 15.48 -10.24
N PRO A 191 -12.49 14.26 -9.97
CA PRO A 191 -13.15 13.33 -9.04
C PRO A 191 -13.24 13.92 -7.63
N ASP A 192 -14.25 13.50 -6.87
CA ASP A 192 -14.56 14.01 -5.53
C ASP A 192 -15.26 12.95 -4.66
N LEU A 193 -15.20 13.13 -3.34
CA LEU A 193 -16.01 12.40 -2.38
C LEU A 193 -17.30 13.19 -2.12
N ASP A 194 -18.34 12.91 -2.91
CA ASP A 194 -19.60 13.66 -2.89
C ASP A 194 -20.45 13.38 -1.64
N ASP A 195 -20.55 12.13 -1.19
CA ASP A 195 -21.26 11.73 0.03
C ASP A 195 -20.35 10.99 1.03
N PRO A 196 -20.06 11.57 2.21
CA PRO A 196 -19.32 10.90 3.27
C PRO A 196 -19.96 9.61 3.81
N GLU A 197 -21.28 9.41 3.63
CA GLU A 197 -21.93 8.17 4.04
C GLU A 197 -21.54 6.98 3.16
N ASP A 198 -21.27 7.20 1.86
CA ASP A 198 -20.89 6.13 0.94
C ASP A 198 -19.56 5.50 1.36
N ILE A 199 -18.56 6.31 1.70
CA ILE A 199 -17.26 5.78 2.15
C ILE A 199 -17.34 5.15 3.55
N LYS A 200 -18.25 5.59 4.42
CA LYS A 200 -18.51 4.92 5.71
C LYS A 200 -19.11 3.54 5.49
N ALA A 201 -20.13 3.45 4.63
CA ALA A 201 -20.79 2.21 4.27
C ALA A 201 -19.79 1.24 3.61
N PHE A 202 -18.99 1.74 2.67
CA PHE A 202 -17.91 1.00 2.03
C PHE A 202 -16.96 0.39 3.05
N PHE A 203 -16.39 1.23 3.93
CA PHE A 203 -15.46 0.78 4.95
C PHE A 203 -16.09 -0.28 5.86
N ALA A 204 -17.32 -0.06 6.33
CA ALA A 204 -18.01 -1.00 7.19
C ALA A 204 -18.24 -2.37 6.51
N VAL A 205 -18.65 -2.38 5.23
CA VAL A 205 -18.85 -3.61 4.46
C VAL A 205 -17.52 -4.33 4.24
N ILE A 206 -16.47 -3.63 3.80
CA ILE A 206 -15.15 -4.23 3.59
C ILE A 206 -14.59 -4.86 4.89
N GLN A 207 -14.70 -4.15 6.02
CA GLN A 207 -14.29 -4.69 7.32
C GLN A 207 -15.10 -5.93 7.70
N GLY A 208 -16.42 -5.93 7.45
CA GLY A 208 -17.30 -7.08 7.69
C GLY A 208 -16.93 -8.30 6.81
N LEU A 209 -16.75 -8.09 5.51
CA LEU A 209 -16.37 -9.14 4.57
C LEU A 209 -14.99 -9.74 4.88
N ASN A 210 -14.04 -8.91 5.34
CA ASN A 210 -12.74 -9.37 5.80
C ASN A 210 -12.87 -10.19 7.10
N ALA A 211 -13.68 -9.73 8.06
CA ALA A 211 -13.96 -10.47 9.29
C ALA A 211 -14.60 -11.85 9.03
N ASP A 212 -15.45 -11.94 8.00
CA ASP A 212 -16.13 -13.17 7.58
C ASP A 212 -15.29 -14.06 6.64
N GLY A 213 -14.07 -13.65 6.27
CA GLY A 213 -13.18 -14.41 5.38
C GLY A 213 -13.71 -14.54 3.95
N LYS A 214 -14.43 -13.52 3.48
CA LYS A 214 -15.04 -13.47 2.14
C LYS A 214 -14.17 -12.81 1.09
N LEU A 215 -13.21 -11.97 1.49
CA LEU A 215 -12.24 -11.34 0.61
C LEU A 215 -11.05 -12.28 0.37
N LEU A 216 -10.72 -12.49 -0.90
CA LEU A 216 -9.52 -13.22 -1.34
C LEU A 216 -8.38 -12.26 -1.70
N ALA A 217 -8.73 -11.12 -2.29
CA ALA A 217 -7.85 -10.03 -2.66
C ALA A 217 -8.62 -8.71 -2.61
N TYR A 218 -7.89 -7.62 -2.40
CA TYR A 218 -8.40 -6.25 -2.36
C TYR A 218 -7.36 -5.33 -2.97
N HIS A 219 -7.79 -4.38 -3.79
CA HIS A 219 -6.96 -3.27 -4.23
C HIS A 219 -7.82 -2.04 -4.49
N ASP A 220 -7.38 -0.86 -4.04
CA ASP A 220 -8.14 0.36 -4.23
C ASP A 220 -8.00 0.94 -5.65
N ARG A 221 -8.87 1.90 -5.98
CA ARG A 221 -8.81 2.67 -7.23
C ARG A 221 -8.23 4.05 -6.92
N SER A 222 -7.10 4.34 -7.57
CA SER A 222 -6.34 5.57 -7.41
C SER A 222 -5.77 6.03 -8.77
N ASP A 223 -4.49 6.36 -8.86
CA ASP A 223 -3.87 6.89 -10.09
C ASP A 223 -3.94 5.87 -11.23
N GLY A 224 -4.41 6.30 -12.41
CA GLY A 224 -4.63 5.44 -13.57
C GLY A 224 -5.92 4.61 -13.53
N GLY A 225 -6.70 4.72 -12.46
CA GLY A 225 -8.07 4.22 -12.38
C GLY A 225 -8.20 2.70 -12.37
N LEU A 226 -9.39 2.22 -12.73
CA LEU A 226 -9.74 0.80 -12.73
C LEU A 226 -8.78 -0.06 -13.55
N PHE A 227 -8.28 0.47 -14.67
CA PHE A 227 -7.32 -0.26 -15.50
C PHE A 227 -6.04 -0.60 -14.74
N VAL A 228 -5.45 0.38 -14.04
CA VAL A 228 -4.22 0.17 -13.27
C VAL A 228 -4.49 -0.75 -12.09
N THR A 229 -5.58 -0.56 -11.34
CA THR A 229 -5.99 -1.47 -10.27
C THR A 229 -6.01 -2.93 -10.74
N LEU A 230 -6.68 -3.22 -11.86
CA LEU A 230 -6.78 -4.59 -12.38
C LEU A 230 -5.44 -5.13 -12.90
N ALA A 231 -4.63 -4.28 -13.52
CA ALA A 231 -3.30 -4.65 -13.99
C ALA A 231 -2.38 -5.01 -12.81
N GLU A 232 -2.34 -4.18 -11.76
CA GLU A 232 -1.51 -4.40 -10.57
C GLU A 232 -1.94 -5.64 -9.79
N MET A 233 -3.26 -5.88 -9.64
CA MET A 233 -3.79 -7.13 -9.09
C MET A 233 -3.34 -8.35 -9.91
N SER A 234 -3.41 -8.26 -11.24
CA SER A 234 -2.95 -9.28 -12.17
C SER A 234 -1.44 -9.53 -12.05
N PHE A 235 -0.63 -8.48 -11.85
CA PHE A 235 0.81 -8.60 -11.63
C PHE A 235 1.12 -9.31 -10.31
N ALA A 236 0.48 -8.90 -9.21
CA ALA A 236 0.69 -9.47 -7.89
C ALA A 236 0.27 -10.95 -7.82
N GLY A 237 -0.83 -11.32 -8.50
CA GLY A 237 -1.32 -12.70 -8.59
C GLY A 237 -0.70 -13.55 -9.71
N ARG A 238 0.16 -12.97 -10.56
CA ARG A 238 0.75 -13.61 -11.76
C ARG A 238 -0.29 -14.39 -12.58
N THR A 239 -1.43 -13.77 -12.86
CA THR A 239 -2.56 -14.43 -13.53
C THR A 239 -3.30 -13.46 -14.44
N GLY A 240 -3.90 -13.95 -15.52
CA GLY A 240 -4.68 -13.14 -16.45
C GLY A 240 -6.09 -12.85 -15.92
N VAL A 241 -6.72 -11.82 -16.47
CA VAL A 241 -8.09 -11.41 -16.12
C VAL A 241 -8.93 -11.15 -17.37
N ASP A 242 -10.20 -11.53 -17.30
CA ASP A 242 -11.24 -11.21 -18.29
C ASP A 242 -12.21 -10.22 -17.67
N ILE A 243 -12.22 -9.00 -18.19
CA ILE A 243 -13.02 -7.89 -17.68
C ILE A 243 -14.09 -7.56 -18.70
N LYS A 244 -15.34 -7.53 -18.26
CA LYS A 244 -16.51 -7.16 -19.03
C LYS A 244 -16.75 -5.68 -18.87
N LEU A 245 -16.71 -4.97 -19.98
CA LEU A 245 -17.13 -3.57 -20.07
C LEU A 245 -18.65 -3.46 -20.25
N ASP A 246 -19.31 -4.57 -20.59
CA ASP A 246 -20.77 -4.66 -20.62
C ASP A 246 -21.34 -4.31 -19.23
N GLY A 247 -22.14 -3.23 -19.16
CA GLY A 247 -22.70 -2.73 -17.90
C GLY A 247 -21.89 -1.62 -17.23
N LEU A 248 -20.63 -1.40 -17.65
CA LEU A 248 -19.87 -0.20 -17.31
C LEU A 248 -20.00 0.85 -18.42
N ALA A 249 -19.81 0.44 -19.67
CA ALA A 249 -19.93 1.29 -20.85
C ALA A 249 -21.15 0.92 -21.69
N GLU A 250 -21.80 1.93 -22.27
CA GLU A 250 -22.85 1.74 -23.29
C GLU A 250 -22.27 1.64 -24.71
N ASP A 251 -21.14 2.30 -24.96
CA ASP A 251 -20.43 2.31 -26.24
C ASP A 251 -18.93 2.62 -26.08
N GLU A 252 -18.18 2.49 -27.18
CA GLU A 252 -16.72 2.66 -27.20
C GLU A 252 -16.23 4.05 -26.76
N SER A 253 -17.07 5.08 -26.89
CA SER A 253 -16.68 6.45 -26.49
C SER A 253 -16.54 6.60 -24.98
N GLN A 254 -17.13 5.68 -24.21
CA GLN A 254 -17.14 5.71 -22.75
C GLN A 254 -15.95 4.93 -22.14
N PHE A 255 -15.27 4.06 -22.89
CA PHE A 255 -14.20 3.20 -22.36
C PHE A 255 -13.12 3.98 -21.60
N ALA A 256 -12.70 5.12 -22.14
CA ALA A 256 -11.67 5.94 -21.49
C ALA A 256 -12.12 6.44 -20.11
N ARG A 257 -13.36 6.90 -19.97
CA ARG A 257 -13.86 7.37 -18.68
C ARG A 257 -14.15 6.23 -17.70
N GLU A 258 -14.62 5.07 -18.17
CA GLU A 258 -14.89 3.92 -17.29
C GLU A 258 -13.60 3.32 -16.73
N LEU A 259 -12.54 3.29 -17.53
CA LEU A 259 -11.27 2.64 -17.18
C LEU A 259 -10.29 3.53 -16.42
N PHE A 260 -10.27 4.84 -16.73
CA PHE A 260 -9.23 5.75 -16.27
C PHE A 260 -9.74 6.91 -15.39
N ASN A 261 -11.01 6.87 -14.96
CA ASN A 261 -11.42 7.75 -13.87
C ASN A 261 -10.72 7.34 -12.57
N GLU A 262 -10.36 8.32 -11.78
CA GLU A 262 -9.63 8.16 -10.51
C GLU A 262 -10.55 8.49 -9.33
N GLU A 263 -11.82 8.14 -9.49
CA GLU A 263 -12.83 8.20 -8.43
C GLU A 263 -12.50 7.19 -7.33
N LEU A 264 -12.96 7.45 -6.11
CA LEU A 264 -12.74 6.51 -5.01
C LEU A 264 -13.45 5.17 -5.26
N GLY A 265 -12.86 4.09 -4.77
CA GLY A 265 -13.41 2.75 -4.96
C GLY A 265 -12.36 1.68 -4.75
N ALA A 266 -12.75 0.44 -5.01
CA ALA A 266 -11.85 -0.71 -4.96
C ALA A 266 -12.34 -1.84 -5.87
N VAL A 267 -11.42 -2.74 -6.22
CA VAL A 267 -11.74 -4.05 -6.77
C VAL A 267 -11.48 -5.10 -5.69
N ILE A 268 -12.47 -5.96 -5.47
CA ILE A 268 -12.35 -7.12 -4.59
C ILE A 268 -12.45 -8.42 -5.38
N GLN A 269 -11.68 -9.41 -4.98
CA GLN A 269 -11.83 -10.77 -5.44
C GLN A 269 -12.56 -11.60 -4.39
N VAL A 270 -13.60 -12.32 -4.80
CA VAL A 270 -14.39 -13.19 -3.93
C VAL A 270 -14.60 -14.55 -4.59
N ARG A 271 -14.91 -15.59 -3.80
CA ARG A 271 -15.37 -16.87 -4.38
C ARG A 271 -16.71 -16.67 -5.06
N ARG A 272 -16.92 -17.31 -6.22
CA ARG A 272 -18.17 -17.25 -7.00
C ARG A 272 -19.41 -17.60 -6.16
N GLU A 273 -19.28 -18.57 -5.25
CA GLU A 273 -20.36 -18.99 -4.37
C GLU A 273 -20.74 -17.93 -3.31
N ASP A 274 -19.84 -16.98 -3.03
CA ASP A 274 -20.04 -15.91 -2.06
C ASP A 274 -20.53 -14.60 -2.72
N THR A 275 -20.54 -14.51 -4.07
CA THR A 275 -20.87 -13.29 -4.82
C THR A 275 -22.23 -12.70 -4.44
N ASP A 276 -23.29 -13.51 -4.42
CA ASP A 276 -24.64 -13.04 -4.07
C ASP A 276 -24.71 -12.49 -2.64
N PHE A 277 -24.01 -13.13 -1.68
CA PHE A 277 -23.94 -12.67 -0.31
C PHE A 277 -23.22 -11.33 -0.21
N VAL A 278 -22.10 -11.18 -0.92
CA VAL A 278 -21.29 -9.96 -0.95
C VAL A 278 -22.10 -8.79 -1.52
N LEU A 279 -22.74 -8.98 -2.68
CA LEU A 279 -23.61 -7.97 -3.30
C LEU A 279 -24.78 -7.58 -2.37
N GLN A 280 -25.34 -8.55 -1.64
CA GLN A 280 -26.38 -8.26 -0.65
C GLN A 280 -25.87 -7.40 0.51
N GLN A 281 -24.61 -7.57 0.97
CA GLN A 281 -24.04 -6.71 2.01
C GLN A 281 -23.91 -5.26 1.54
N PHE A 282 -23.41 -5.04 0.32
CA PHE A 282 -23.33 -3.70 -0.26
C PHE A 282 -24.71 -3.09 -0.49
N SER A 283 -25.66 -3.85 -1.04
CA SER A 283 -27.05 -3.41 -1.20
C SER A 283 -27.70 -3.04 0.13
N GLY A 284 -27.51 -3.86 1.17
CA GLY A 284 -28.01 -3.59 2.52
C GLY A 284 -27.40 -2.35 3.18
N ALA A 285 -26.21 -1.94 2.74
CA ALA A 285 -25.52 -0.72 3.17
C ALA A 285 -25.84 0.50 2.29
N GLY A 286 -26.71 0.37 1.28
CA GLY A 286 -27.07 1.46 0.36
C GLY A 286 -26.17 1.56 -0.89
N LEU A 287 -25.16 0.71 -1.01
CA LEU A 287 -24.18 0.72 -2.10
C LEU A 287 -24.53 -0.27 -3.23
N GLY A 288 -25.79 -0.67 -3.37
CA GLY A 288 -26.20 -1.66 -4.38
C GLY A 288 -25.86 -1.21 -5.81
N ASP A 289 -26.24 0.01 -6.16
CA ASP A 289 -26.00 0.60 -7.48
C ASP A 289 -24.53 1.02 -7.71
N HIS A 290 -23.71 0.96 -6.66
CA HIS A 290 -22.28 1.25 -6.68
C HIS A 290 -21.44 -0.02 -6.90
N THR A 291 -22.06 -1.20 -6.99
CA THR A 291 -21.34 -2.48 -7.07
C THR A 291 -21.67 -3.27 -8.31
N SER A 292 -20.61 -3.74 -8.98
CA SER A 292 -20.72 -4.44 -10.26
C SER A 292 -19.77 -5.62 -10.31
N VAL A 293 -20.26 -6.80 -10.72
CA VAL A 293 -19.39 -7.94 -11.07
C VAL A 293 -18.78 -7.64 -12.44
N ILE A 294 -17.50 -7.33 -12.47
CA ILE A 294 -16.81 -6.83 -13.67
C ILE A 294 -16.00 -7.90 -14.38
N GLY A 295 -15.73 -9.05 -13.78
CA GLY A 295 -14.86 -10.02 -14.44
C GLY A 295 -14.48 -11.24 -13.62
N THR A 296 -13.58 -12.02 -14.20
CA THR A 296 -13.02 -13.24 -13.59
C THR A 296 -11.55 -13.39 -13.95
N LEU A 297 -10.86 -14.33 -13.30
CA LEU A 297 -9.53 -14.75 -13.73
C LEU A 297 -9.61 -15.56 -15.04
N ASN A 298 -8.50 -15.62 -15.79
CA ASN A 298 -8.34 -16.50 -16.95
C ASN A 298 -7.03 -17.31 -16.88
N ASP A 299 -6.94 -18.35 -17.70
CA ASP A 299 -5.81 -19.29 -17.79
C ASP A 299 -4.83 -18.96 -18.91
N LYS A 300 -4.91 -17.74 -19.48
CA LYS A 300 -4.16 -17.34 -20.69
C LYS A 300 -2.95 -16.45 -20.39
N ASP A 301 -2.80 -15.99 -19.14
CA ASP A 301 -1.84 -14.95 -18.71
C ASP A 301 -1.99 -13.63 -19.49
N ARG A 302 -3.24 -13.23 -19.72
CA ARG A 302 -3.59 -12.04 -20.51
C ARG A 302 -4.57 -11.16 -19.77
N VAL A 303 -4.40 -9.85 -19.91
CA VAL A 303 -5.37 -8.85 -19.44
C VAL A 303 -6.28 -8.55 -20.62
N ARG A 304 -7.56 -8.92 -20.50
CA ARG A 304 -8.53 -8.81 -21.59
C ARG A 304 -9.71 -7.95 -21.17
N LEU A 305 -9.99 -6.91 -21.94
CA LEU A 305 -11.17 -6.07 -21.80
C LEU A 305 -12.13 -6.41 -22.93
N LEU A 306 -13.33 -6.86 -22.58
CA LEU A 306 -14.33 -7.40 -23.49
C LEU A 306 -15.55 -6.48 -23.52
N PHE A 307 -16.08 -6.18 -24.70
CA PHE A 307 -17.33 -5.45 -24.89
C PHE A 307 -18.18 -6.14 -25.94
N ALA A 308 -19.45 -6.45 -25.63
CA ALA A 308 -20.32 -7.26 -26.47
C ALA A 308 -19.70 -8.62 -26.89
N GLY A 309 -18.81 -9.16 -26.06
CA GLY A 309 -18.08 -10.41 -26.30
C GLY A 309 -16.82 -10.28 -27.17
N GLU A 310 -16.52 -9.09 -27.73
CA GLU A 310 -15.33 -8.83 -28.53
C GLU A 310 -14.22 -8.18 -27.71
N PRO A 311 -12.93 -8.52 -27.94
CA PRO A 311 -11.81 -7.91 -27.24
C PRO A 311 -11.56 -6.48 -27.71
N VAL A 312 -11.72 -5.52 -26.80
CA VAL A 312 -11.31 -4.12 -26.95
C VAL A 312 -9.81 -3.98 -26.69
N LEU A 313 -9.32 -4.69 -25.68
CA LEU A 313 -7.91 -4.83 -25.36
C LEU A 313 -7.64 -6.28 -25.03
N ASP A 314 -6.55 -6.80 -25.57
CA ASP A 314 -6.08 -8.15 -25.30
C ASP A 314 -4.55 -8.10 -25.32
N GLU A 315 -3.92 -7.99 -24.14
CA GLU A 315 -2.47 -7.84 -23.99
C GLU A 315 -1.91 -8.92 -23.07
N ALA A 316 -0.64 -9.29 -23.29
CA ALA A 316 0.06 -10.19 -22.37
C ALA A 316 0.29 -9.45 -21.04
N ARG A 317 0.00 -10.11 -19.92
CA ARG A 317 0.24 -9.52 -18.59
C ARG A 317 1.71 -9.12 -18.42
N THR A 318 2.64 -9.97 -18.86
CA THR A 318 4.08 -9.69 -18.82
C THR A 318 4.46 -8.41 -19.55
N ASP A 319 3.86 -8.14 -20.72
CA ASP A 319 4.20 -6.93 -21.48
C ASP A 319 3.71 -5.67 -20.76
N LEU A 320 2.50 -5.71 -20.19
CA LEU A 320 1.98 -4.63 -19.34
C LEU A 320 2.83 -4.43 -18.08
N GLN A 321 3.23 -5.51 -17.40
CA GLN A 321 4.06 -5.42 -16.19
C GLN A 321 5.44 -4.83 -16.51
N ARG A 322 6.03 -5.18 -17.65
CA ARG A 322 7.31 -4.60 -18.09
C ARG A 322 7.19 -3.13 -18.44
N LEU A 323 6.10 -2.73 -19.08
CA LEU A 323 5.83 -1.31 -19.33
C LEU A 323 5.71 -0.53 -18.02
N TRP A 324 4.98 -1.07 -17.05
CA TRP A 324 4.83 -0.49 -15.71
C TRP A 324 6.18 -0.42 -14.96
N ALA A 325 7.00 -1.48 -15.03
CA ALA A 325 8.29 -1.56 -14.35
C ALA A 325 9.41 -0.73 -15.00
N GLU A 326 9.23 -0.26 -16.24
CA GLU A 326 10.30 0.39 -17.01
C GLU A 326 10.86 1.62 -16.29
N THR A 327 10.02 2.46 -15.66
CA THR A 327 10.49 3.63 -14.90
C THR A 327 11.45 3.25 -13.78
N SER A 328 11.11 2.22 -12.98
CA SER A 328 11.97 1.71 -11.90
C SER A 328 13.28 1.17 -12.47
N TYR A 329 13.21 0.36 -13.54
CA TYR A 329 14.38 -0.14 -14.24
C TYR A 329 15.32 0.98 -14.71
N ARG A 330 14.79 2.03 -15.35
CA ARG A 330 15.60 3.16 -15.82
C ARG A 330 16.27 3.90 -14.67
N ILE A 331 15.54 4.14 -13.56
CA ILE A 331 16.10 4.78 -12.37
C ILE A 331 17.21 3.94 -11.75
N GLN A 332 16.99 2.63 -11.57
CA GLN A 332 17.98 1.71 -11.04
C GLN A 332 19.21 1.63 -11.96
N SER A 333 19.02 1.53 -13.27
CA SER A 333 20.13 1.49 -14.22
C SER A 333 20.98 2.77 -14.23
N LEU A 334 20.41 3.92 -13.84
CA LEU A 334 21.13 5.19 -13.71
C LEU A 334 21.85 5.33 -12.35
N ARG A 335 21.29 4.74 -11.29
CA ARG A 335 21.74 4.89 -9.90
C ARG A 335 22.71 3.79 -9.45
N ASP A 336 22.43 2.55 -9.86
CA ASP A 336 23.02 1.32 -9.32
C ASP A 336 23.92 0.63 -10.37
N ASN A 337 24.21 -0.65 -10.19
CA ASN A 337 24.83 -1.44 -11.24
C ASN A 337 23.82 -1.74 -12.36
N ALA A 338 24.04 -1.17 -13.54
CA ALA A 338 23.16 -1.31 -14.69
C ALA A 338 22.94 -2.77 -15.14
N ASP A 339 23.93 -3.65 -14.97
CA ASP A 339 23.77 -5.07 -15.29
C ASP A 339 22.79 -5.74 -14.32
N CYS A 340 22.87 -5.45 -13.01
CA CYS A 340 21.93 -5.96 -12.01
C CYS A 340 20.50 -5.44 -12.26
N ALA A 341 20.35 -4.15 -12.58
CA ALA A 341 19.05 -3.57 -12.91
C ALA A 341 18.45 -4.22 -14.17
N ARG A 342 19.28 -4.54 -15.18
CA ARG A 342 18.83 -5.27 -16.37
C ARG A 342 18.39 -6.68 -16.00
N GLU A 343 19.17 -7.41 -15.20
CA GLU A 343 18.83 -8.76 -14.74
C GLU A 343 17.47 -8.77 -14.01
N GLU A 344 17.25 -7.84 -13.07
CA GLU A 344 15.96 -7.69 -12.38
C GLU A 344 14.80 -7.44 -13.34
N PHE A 345 14.98 -6.55 -14.31
CA PHE A 345 13.94 -6.23 -15.30
C PHE A 345 13.66 -7.37 -16.28
N GLU A 346 14.70 -8.09 -16.72
CA GLU A 346 14.59 -9.22 -17.64
C GLU A 346 13.97 -10.44 -16.97
N ASN A 347 14.10 -10.62 -15.65
CA ASN A 347 13.43 -11.69 -14.91
C ASN A 347 11.90 -11.67 -15.09
N LEU A 348 11.30 -10.50 -15.37
CA LEU A 348 9.86 -10.41 -15.64
C LEU A 348 9.43 -11.24 -16.86
N LEU A 349 10.34 -11.50 -17.82
CA LEU A 349 10.09 -12.32 -19.00
C LEU A 349 9.96 -13.82 -18.70
N ASP A 350 10.42 -14.28 -17.54
CA ASP A 350 10.31 -15.68 -17.17
C ASP A 350 8.86 -15.99 -16.75
N ALA A 351 8.07 -16.49 -17.70
CA ALA A 351 6.68 -16.88 -17.45
C ALA A 351 6.56 -18.07 -16.47
N GLU A 352 7.62 -18.86 -16.31
CA GLU A 352 7.66 -20.05 -15.47
C GLU A 352 8.22 -19.76 -14.06
N ASP A 353 8.56 -18.51 -13.75
CA ASP A 353 9.00 -18.10 -12.41
C ASP A 353 7.91 -18.47 -11.38
N PRO A 354 8.17 -19.46 -10.48
CA PRO A 354 7.18 -19.90 -9.51
C PRO A 354 7.03 -18.89 -8.34
N GLY A 355 7.86 -17.84 -8.32
CA GLY A 355 8.02 -16.95 -7.19
C GLY A 355 8.67 -17.66 -5.99
N LEU A 356 8.68 -16.96 -4.86
CA LEU A 356 9.15 -17.50 -3.58
C LEU A 356 8.34 -18.73 -3.18
N SER A 357 9.03 -19.86 -3.02
CA SER A 357 8.47 -21.15 -2.61
C SER A 357 9.42 -21.85 -1.62
N ALA A 358 8.91 -22.84 -0.87
CA ALA A 358 9.69 -23.53 0.15
C ALA A 358 9.45 -25.05 0.13
N ASP A 359 10.53 -25.83 0.20
CA ASP A 359 10.52 -27.28 0.37
C ASP A 359 11.00 -27.64 1.77
N LEU A 360 10.09 -28.13 2.62
CA LEU A 360 10.39 -28.42 4.02
C LEU A 360 10.95 -29.84 4.22
N THR A 361 12.07 -29.95 4.92
CA THR A 361 12.71 -31.24 5.28
C THR A 361 12.45 -31.66 6.74
N PHE A 362 11.67 -30.86 7.46
CA PHE A 362 11.28 -31.07 8.86
C PHE A 362 9.85 -30.59 9.07
N ASP A 363 9.21 -30.99 10.19
CA ASP A 363 7.89 -30.47 10.56
C ASP A 363 8.04 -29.09 11.21
N LEU A 364 7.54 -28.06 10.54
CA LEU A 364 7.58 -26.67 11.02
C LEU A 364 6.84 -26.49 12.36
N ASN A 365 5.87 -27.36 12.65
CA ASN A 365 5.05 -27.28 13.86
C ASN A 365 5.62 -28.11 15.03
N GLU A 366 6.68 -28.89 14.80
CA GLU A 366 7.36 -29.63 15.85
C GLU A 366 8.24 -28.69 16.69
N ASP A 367 7.79 -28.35 17.90
CA ASP A 367 8.62 -27.65 18.88
C ASP A 367 9.62 -28.62 19.54
N VAL A 368 10.77 -28.79 18.90
CA VAL A 368 11.87 -29.62 19.40
C VAL A 368 12.50 -29.10 20.70
N ALA A 369 12.27 -27.83 21.06
CA ALA A 369 12.79 -27.21 22.28
C ALA A 369 11.85 -27.43 23.48
N ALA A 370 10.57 -27.72 23.26
CA ALA A 370 9.56 -27.92 24.30
C ALA A 370 10.00 -28.83 25.46
N PRO A 371 10.64 -30.01 25.24
CA PRO A 371 11.08 -30.87 26.35
C PRO A 371 12.08 -30.19 27.29
N PHE A 372 12.91 -29.28 26.77
CA PHE A 372 13.89 -28.53 27.55
C PHE A 372 13.23 -27.34 28.26
N ILE A 373 12.36 -26.61 27.55
CA ILE A 373 11.59 -25.48 28.09
C ILE A 373 10.76 -25.95 29.29
N ASN A 374 10.11 -27.10 29.19
CA ASN A 374 9.27 -27.68 30.24
C ASN A 374 10.03 -28.07 31.51
N THR A 375 11.37 -28.13 31.48
CA THR A 375 12.18 -28.29 32.70
C THR A 375 12.25 -27.02 33.56
N GLY A 376 11.86 -25.87 32.99
CA GLY A 376 11.97 -24.55 33.62
C GLY A 376 13.40 -23.98 33.65
N LYS A 377 14.40 -24.70 33.14
CA LYS A 377 15.78 -24.19 33.06
C LYS A 377 15.95 -23.34 31.81
N ARG A 378 16.26 -22.06 31.99
CA ARG A 378 16.54 -21.12 30.91
C ARG A 378 18.04 -20.81 30.84
N PRO A 379 18.81 -21.39 29.89
CA PRO A 379 20.22 -21.05 29.73
C PRO A 379 20.37 -19.59 29.29
N LYS A 380 21.43 -18.92 29.74
CA LYS A 380 21.67 -17.52 29.40
C LYS A 380 22.31 -17.40 28.02
N VAL A 381 21.80 -16.47 27.22
CA VAL A 381 22.44 -16.02 25.98
C VAL A 381 22.84 -14.55 26.11
N ALA A 382 24.10 -14.24 25.78
CA ALA A 382 24.57 -12.87 25.64
C ALA A 382 24.12 -12.35 24.27
N VAL A 383 23.10 -11.49 24.26
CA VAL A 383 22.65 -10.77 23.07
C VAL A 383 23.55 -9.55 22.93
N LEU A 384 24.65 -9.77 22.19
CA LEU A 384 25.75 -8.82 22.10
C LEU A 384 25.42 -7.73 21.09
N ARG A 385 25.63 -6.47 21.50
CA ARG A 385 25.47 -5.29 20.64
C ARG A 385 26.51 -4.21 20.89
N GLU A 386 26.70 -3.39 19.87
CA GLU A 386 27.53 -2.17 19.88
C GLU A 386 26.69 -0.95 19.45
N GLN A 387 27.21 0.26 19.61
CA GLN A 387 26.60 1.47 19.07
C GLN A 387 26.28 1.33 17.58
N GLY A 388 25.03 1.57 17.20
CA GLY A 388 24.55 1.45 15.83
C GLY A 388 23.97 0.08 15.47
N VAL A 389 24.12 -0.94 16.33
CA VAL A 389 23.33 -2.18 16.25
C VAL A 389 21.86 -1.85 16.50
N ASN A 390 20.97 -2.46 15.71
CA ASN A 390 19.53 -2.19 15.76
C ASN A 390 18.64 -3.44 15.70
N GLY A 391 19.22 -4.64 15.52
CA GLY A 391 18.48 -5.91 15.47
C GLY A 391 18.54 -6.77 16.73
N GLN A 392 18.88 -6.19 17.88
CA GLN A 392 19.06 -6.93 19.14
C GLN A 392 17.74 -7.39 19.77
N VAL A 393 16.62 -6.71 19.51
CA VAL A 393 15.37 -6.93 20.25
C VAL A 393 14.65 -8.16 19.70
N GLU A 394 14.50 -8.25 18.39
CA GLU A 394 13.95 -9.42 17.69
C GLU A 394 14.85 -10.65 17.85
N MET A 395 16.18 -10.46 17.89
CA MET A 395 17.12 -11.53 18.20
C MET A 395 16.88 -12.07 19.60
N ALA A 396 16.75 -11.18 20.60
CA ALA A 396 16.42 -11.58 21.97
C ALA A 396 15.06 -12.31 22.03
N ALA A 397 14.04 -11.84 21.33
CA ALA A 397 12.72 -12.47 21.28
C ALA A 397 12.75 -13.88 20.67
N ALA A 398 13.54 -14.10 19.61
CA ALA A 398 13.72 -15.42 19.02
C ALA A 398 14.34 -16.42 20.00
N PHE A 399 15.39 -16.01 20.73
CA PHE A 399 16.00 -16.82 21.78
C PHE A 399 15.07 -17.04 22.98
N ASP A 400 14.29 -16.03 23.36
CA ASP A 400 13.33 -16.13 24.46
C ASP A 400 12.24 -17.16 24.15
N ARG A 401 11.71 -17.16 22.91
CA ARG A 401 10.77 -18.16 22.41
C ARG A 401 11.35 -19.57 22.41
N ALA A 402 12.65 -19.71 22.13
CA ALA A 402 13.37 -20.98 22.21
C ALA A 402 13.76 -21.41 23.64
N GLY A 403 13.39 -20.63 24.67
CA GLY A 403 13.58 -20.99 26.08
C GLY A 403 14.80 -20.40 26.78
N PHE A 404 15.52 -19.48 26.15
CA PHE A 404 16.72 -18.86 26.74
C PHE A 404 16.39 -17.67 27.66
N GLU A 405 17.26 -17.38 28.61
CA GLU A 405 17.31 -16.09 29.30
C GLU A 405 18.16 -15.14 28.45
N ALA A 406 17.53 -14.35 27.59
CA ALA A 406 18.20 -13.36 26.76
C ALA A 406 18.66 -12.17 27.62
N THR A 407 19.97 -11.89 27.61
CA THR A 407 20.56 -10.77 28.34
C THR A 407 21.12 -9.75 27.35
N ASP A 408 20.70 -8.49 27.44
CA ASP A 408 21.32 -7.39 26.70
C ASP A 408 22.76 -7.19 27.19
N VAL A 409 23.72 -7.33 26.28
CA VAL A 409 25.15 -7.13 26.57
C VAL A 409 25.69 -6.10 25.60
N HIS A 410 25.80 -4.86 26.05
CA HIS A 410 26.48 -3.83 25.27
C HIS A 410 28.00 -3.97 25.41
N MET A 411 28.77 -3.65 24.37
CA MET A 411 30.24 -3.65 24.44
C MET A 411 30.79 -2.81 25.61
N SER A 412 30.12 -1.72 25.97
CA SER A 412 30.49 -0.93 27.16
C SER A 412 30.35 -1.68 28.48
N ASP A 413 29.44 -2.67 28.58
CA ASP A 413 29.28 -3.48 29.78
C ASP A 413 30.47 -4.44 29.97
N LEU A 414 31.00 -4.96 28.86
CA LEU A 414 32.21 -5.77 28.86
C LEU A 414 33.44 -4.93 29.18
N LEU A 415 33.62 -3.79 28.49
CA LEU A 415 34.77 -2.89 28.68
C LEU A 415 34.86 -2.34 30.11
N SER A 416 33.72 -2.10 30.77
CA SER A 416 33.67 -1.60 32.15
C SER A 416 33.64 -2.71 33.21
N GLY A 417 33.60 -3.98 32.80
CA GLY A 417 33.51 -5.14 33.71
C GLY A 417 32.17 -5.31 34.42
N ARG A 418 31.10 -4.63 33.98
CA ARG A 418 29.74 -4.83 34.51
C ARG A 418 29.23 -6.24 34.21
N ILE A 419 29.59 -6.77 33.05
CA ILE A 419 29.26 -8.12 32.59
C ILE A 419 30.56 -8.84 32.20
N SER A 420 30.61 -10.15 32.47
CA SER A 420 31.67 -11.05 31.98
C SER A 420 31.03 -12.15 31.15
N LEU A 421 31.63 -12.45 29.99
CA LEU A 421 31.17 -13.51 29.09
C LEU A 421 31.29 -14.91 29.71
N GLU A 422 32.11 -15.10 30.74
CA GLU A 422 32.24 -16.37 31.47
C GLU A 422 30.93 -16.85 32.12
N LYS A 423 29.96 -15.94 32.30
CA LYS A 423 28.63 -16.25 32.85
C LYS A 423 27.66 -16.87 31.84
N PHE A 424 28.05 -16.96 30.56
CA PHE A 424 27.18 -17.37 29.46
C PHE A 424 27.69 -18.65 28.80
N GLN A 425 26.77 -19.49 28.36
CA GLN A 425 27.06 -20.67 27.52
C GLN A 425 26.82 -20.40 26.03
N SER A 426 26.19 -19.27 25.71
CA SER A 426 25.83 -18.89 24.35
C SER A 426 25.93 -17.38 24.19
N LEU A 427 26.28 -16.96 22.98
CA LEU A 427 26.38 -15.57 22.58
C LEU A 427 25.88 -15.44 21.15
N VAL A 428 25.24 -14.32 20.84
CA VAL A 428 24.87 -13.91 19.49
C VAL A 428 25.29 -12.46 19.26
N ALA A 429 25.99 -12.19 18.16
CA ALA A 429 26.28 -10.83 17.72
C ALA A 429 25.15 -10.36 16.81
N CYS A 430 24.48 -9.27 17.19
CA CYS A 430 23.26 -8.83 16.51
C CYS A 430 23.57 -7.96 15.27
N GLY A 431 22.63 -7.95 14.32
CA GLY A 431 22.73 -7.15 13.11
C GLY A 431 22.45 -5.65 13.31
N GLY A 432 22.89 -4.86 12.34
CA GLY A 432 22.67 -3.42 12.29
C GLY A 432 23.85 -2.70 11.65
N PHE A 433 23.97 -1.40 11.92
CA PHE A 433 24.98 -0.52 11.33
C PHE A 433 25.96 -0.07 12.40
N SER A 434 26.70 -1.01 12.99
CA SER A 434 27.66 -0.69 14.05
C SER A 434 28.66 0.37 13.54
N TYR A 435 28.81 1.48 14.26
CA TYR A 435 29.60 2.65 13.81
C TYR A 435 29.22 3.20 12.43
N GLY A 436 27.99 2.96 11.95
CA GLY A 436 27.55 3.38 10.62
C GLY A 436 28.29 2.71 9.47
N ASP A 437 28.86 1.51 9.70
CA ASP A 437 29.68 0.74 8.75
C ASP A 437 30.91 1.47 8.21
N VAL A 438 31.30 2.56 8.86
CA VAL A 438 32.51 3.31 8.54
C VAL A 438 33.72 2.41 8.80
N LEU A 439 34.69 2.45 7.87
CA LEU A 439 35.87 1.56 7.83
C LEU A 439 35.55 0.10 7.46
N GLY A 440 34.33 -0.19 6.99
CA GLY A 440 33.85 -1.52 6.62
C GLY A 440 32.84 -2.04 7.64
N ALA A 441 31.77 -2.68 7.16
CA ALA A 441 30.72 -3.23 8.02
C ALA A 441 31.30 -4.22 9.05
N GLY A 442 31.01 -3.99 10.33
CA GLY A 442 31.49 -4.80 11.45
C GLY A 442 32.98 -4.63 11.83
N GLU A 443 33.81 -3.98 11.00
CA GLU A 443 35.26 -3.84 11.23
C GLU A 443 35.58 -3.01 12.47
N GLY A 444 34.86 -1.90 12.68
CA GLY A 444 35.05 -1.03 13.84
C GLY A 444 34.76 -1.77 15.15
N TRP A 445 33.67 -2.54 15.17
CA TRP A 445 33.29 -3.36 16.32
C TRP A 445 34.31 -4.47 16.56
N ALA A 446 34.67 -5.23 15.52
CA ALA A 446 35.63 -6.32 15.65
C ALA A 446 37.01 -5.86 16.16
N LYS A 447 37.52 -4.72 15.68
CA LYS A 447 38.82 -4.16 16.11
C LYS A 447 38.80 -3.53 17.50
N SER A 448 37.61 -3.24 18.06
CA SER A 448 37.47 -2.69 19.41
C SER A 448 37.61 -3.73 20.52
N ILE A 449 37.37 -5.01 20.17
CA ILE A 449 37.57 -6.20 21.01
C ILE A 449 39.06 -6.55 21.00
#